data_AF-A0A963H8I4-F1
#
_entry.id   AF-A0A963H8I4-F1
#
_cell.length_a   1.000
_cell.length_b   1.000
_cell.length_c   1.000
_cell.angle_alpha   90.00
_cell.angle_beta   90.00
_cell.angle_gamma   90.00
#
_symmetry.space_group_name_H-M   'P 1'
#
loop_
_entity.id
_entity.type
_entity.pdbx_description
1 polymer ?
#
loop_
_entity_poly.entity_id
_entity_poly.type
_entity_poly.pdbx_seq_one_letter_code
_entity_poly.pdbx_strand_id
1 'polypeptide(L)'
;MKRSPLSAALAGALLALPLVANAEPFTVGLWGDMPYAKANDAPAIPALIDSMNASDIAFSIYDGDIKDGSSECTDQTFADAAAMFNAMKAPVIYVPGDNEWTDCHRLNNGGHDNLERLAHLRKVMFATTQSFGQQTLELAHQGAPGEKFAENTRLERDGVIFVGLNVPGSNNNKVNDD
;
A
#
# COMPACT_ATOMS: atom_id res chain seq x y z
N MET A 1 47.00 63.33 -18.07
CA MET A 1 46.34 62.49 -19.10
C MET A 1 46.28 61.05 -18.60
N LYS A 2 45.07 60.57 -18.30
CA LYS A 2 44.78 59.24 -17.74
C LYS A 2 44.86 58.19 -18.85
N ARG A 3 45.53 57.05 -18.63
CA ARG A 3 45.37 55.84 -19.43
C ARG A 3 44.91 54.70 -18.52
N SER A 4 43.75 54.15 -18.85
CA SER A 4 43.00 53.12 -18.12
C SER A 4 43.54 51.71 -18.46
N PRO A 5 43.50 50.73 -17.54
CA PRO A 5 43.82 49.35 -17.87
C PRO A 5 42.58 48.64 -18.45
N LEU A 6 42.77 47.87 -19.52
CA LEU A 6 41.78 46.92 -20.03
C LEU A 6 41.69 45.73 -19.06
N SER A 7 40.52 45.54 -18.44
CA SER A 7 40.18 44.28 -17.76
C SER A 7 39.68 43.27 -18.80
N ALA A 8 40.38 42.14 -18.94
CA ALA A 8 39.93 41.00 -19.71
C ALA A 8 38.83 40.25 -18.95
N ALA A 9 37.62 40.17 -19.52
CA ALA A 9 36.55 39.33 -18.99
C ALA A 9 36.72 37.89 -19.51
N LEU A 10 37.04 36.94 -18.63
CA LEU A 10 37.01 35.52 -18.93
C LEU A 10 35.54 35.05 -18.87
N ALA A 11 34.92 34.83 -20.02
CA ALA A 11 33.62 34.17 -20.12
C ALA A 11 33.83 32.65 -19.96
N GLY A 12 33.64 32.13 -18.75
CA GLY A 12 33.60 30.69 -18.51
C GLY A 12 32.27 30.12 -18.98
N ALA A 13 32.28 29.37 -20.08
CA ALA A 13 31.12 28.59 -20.50
C ALA A 13 30.91 27.42 -19.53
N LEU A 14 29.89 27.49 -18.67
CA LEU A 14 29.43 26.33 -17.91
C LEU A 14 28.77 25.34 -18.88
N LEU A 15 29.47 24.28 -19.21
CA LEU A 15 28.91 23.07 -19.79
C LEU A 15 27.99 22.41 -18.76
N ALA A 16 26.68 22.67 -18.86
CA ALA A 16 25.67 21.91 -18.13
C ALA A 16 25.57 20.51 -18.75
N LEU A 17 26.34 19.56 -18.22
CA LEU A 17 26.12 18.14 -18.48
C LEU A 17 24.76 17.75 -17.88
N PRO A 18 23.85 17.12 -18.63
CA PRO A 18 22.63 16.60 -18.04
C PRO A 18 23.06 15.45 -17.13
N LEU A 19 22.86 15.60 -15.81
CA LEU A 19 22.84 14.44 -14.93
C LEU A 19 21.62 13.62 -15.34
N VAL A 20 21.86 12.57 -16.12
CA VAL A 20 20.92 11.47 -16.21
C VAL A 20 21.00 10.80 -14.85
N ALA A 21 20.05 11.10 -13.96
CA ALA A 21 19.92 10.38 -12.71
C ALA A 21 19.59 8.93 -13.06
N ASN A 22 20.57 8.03 -12.89
CA ASN A 22 20.30 6.60 -12.99
C ASN A 22 19.54 6.23 -11.72
N ALA A 23 18.29 5.79 -11.88
CA ALA A 23 17.55 5.15 -10.82
C ALA A 23 18.36 3.93 -10.33
N GLU A 24 18.69 3.90 -9.03
CA GLU A 24 19.27 2.71 -8.43
C GLU A 24 18.23 1.57 -8.46
N PRO A 25 18.64 0.33 -8.79
CA PRO A 25 17.71 -0.78 -8.75
C PRO A 25 17.20 -0.99 -7.32
N PHE A 26 15.92 -1.34 -7.19
CA PHE A 26 15.30 -1.67 -5.92
C PHE A 26 14.43 -2.93 -6.05
N THR A 27 14.24 -3.61 -4.92
CA THR A 27 13.41 -4.82 -4.83
C THR A 27 12.09 -4.50 -4.12
N VAL A 28 11.00 -5.08 -4.59
CA VAL A 28 9.67 -4.98 -3.96
C VAL A 28 9.24 -6.38 -3.54
N GLY A 29 8.82 -6.53 -2.29
CA GLY A 29 8.14 -7.75 -1.84
C GLY A 29 6.68 -7.75 -2.27
N LEU A 30 6.16 -8.88 -2.75
CA LEU A 30 4.74 -9.04 -3.10
C LEU A 30 4.17 -10.26 -2.39
N TRP A 31 3.02 -10.08 -1.74
CA TRP A 31 2.31 -11.10 -0.97
C TRP A 31 0.83 -10.70 -0.84
N GLY A 32 -0.02 -11.59 -0.37
CA GLY A 32 -1.48 -11.40 -0.35
C GLY A 32 -2.19 -12.74 -0.10
N ASP A 33 -3.51 -12.74 -0.05
CA ASP A 33 -4.33 -13.95 0.13
C ASP A 33 -3.96 -14.76 1.40
N MET A 34 -3.62 -14.06 2.49
CA MET A 34 -3.18 -14.73 3.73
C MET A 34 -3.25 -13.85 4.99
N PRO A 35 -3.59 -14.40 6.17
CA PRO A 35 -3.77 -15.82 6.42
C PRO A 35 -5.16 -16.33 6.08
N TYR A 36 -5.24 -17.37 5.25
CA TYR A 36 -6.46 -18.13 5.06
C TYR A 36 -6.58 -19.20 6.13
N ALA A 37 -7.67 -19.15 6.91
CA ALA A 37 -7.98 -20.16 7.91
C ALA A 37 -8.21 -21.52 7.22
N LYS A 38 -8.86 -21.51 6.05
CA LYS A 38 -9.09 -22.70 5.23
C LYS A 38 -7.80 -23.38 4.74
N ALA A 39 -6.72 -22.61 4.54
CA ALA A 39 -5.42 -23.12 4.15
C ALA A 39 -4.51 -23.45 5.36
N ASN A 40 -4.94 -23.10 6.57
CA ASN A 40 -4.13 -23.18 7.78
C ASN A 40 -2.82 -22.39 7.65
N ASP A 41 -2.89 -21.15 7.15
CA ASP A 41 -1.71 -20.30 6.93
C ASP A 41 -1.13 -19.72 8.21
N ALA A 42 -1.94 -19.58 9.28
CA ALA A 42 -1.54 -18.90 10.51
C ALA A 42 -0.18 -19.36 11.08
N PRO A 43 0.17 -20.66 11.11
CA PRO A 43 1.49 -21.12 11.56
C PRO A 43 2.67 -20.68 10.67
N ALA A 44 2.43 -20.37 9.40
CA ALA A 44 3.47 -19.97 8.44
C ALA A 44 3.73 -18.46 8.43
N ILE A 45 2.77 -17.63 8.86
CA ILE A 45 2.87 -16.16 8.85
C ILE A 45 4.14 -15.64 9.56
N PRO A 46 4.53 -16.12 10.78
CA PRO A 46 5.75 -15.64 11.41
C PRO A 46 7.01 -15.88 10.57
N ALA A 47 7.13 -17.06 9.96
CA ALA A 47 8.28 -17.40 9.12
C ALA A 47 8.33 -16.56 7.83
N LEU A 48 7.17 -16.27 7.24
CA LEU A 48 7.06 -15.37 6.10
C LEU A 48 7.53 -13.94 6.46
N ILE A 49 7.04 -13.39 7.56
CA ILE A 49 7.42 -12.06 8.03
C ILE A 49 8.92 -12.00 8.32
N ASP A 50 9.48 -13.03 8.99
CA ASP A 50 10.92 -13.12 9.25
C ASP A 50 11.74 -13.15 7.95
N SER A 51 11.28 -13.91 6.94
CA SER A 51 11.94 -13.97 5.63
C SER A 51 11.91 -12.62 4.91
N MET A 52 10.78 -11.93 4.91
CA MET A 52 10.65 -10.59 4.33
C MET A 52 11.50 -9.56 5.09
N ASN A 53 11.55 -9.64 6.42
CA ASN A 53 12.35 -8.78 7.30
C ASN A 53 13.86 -9.00 7.19
N ALA A 54 14.29 -10.14 6.66
CA ALA A 54 15.69 -10.46 6.37
C ALA A 54 16.07 -10.11 4.91
N SER A 55 15.09 -9.80 4.06
CA SER A 55 15.29 -9.47 2.66
C SER A 55 15.59 -7.98 2.47
N ASP A 56 16.39 -7.66 1.45
CA ASP A 56 16.66 -6.27 1.06
C ASP A 56 15.56 -5.76 0.13
N ILE A 57 14.41 -5.41 0.73
CA ILE A 57 13.25 -4.85 0.02
C ILE A 57 13.08 -3.38 0.37
N ALA A 58 12.81 -2.56 -0.64
CA ALA A 58 12.54 -1.13 -0.45
C ALA A 58 11.17 -0.89 0.20
N PHE A 59 10.21 -1.76 -0.11
CA PHE A 59 8.88 -1.86 0.47
C PHE A 59 8.24 -3.17 0.02
N SER A 60 7.08 -3.49 0.57
CA SER A 60 6.24 -4.61 0.13
C SER A 60 4.83 -4.14 -0.22
N ILE A 61 4.15 -4.91 -1.06
CA ILE A 61 2.74 -4.73 -1.40
C ILE A 61 2.00 -5.97 -0.92
N TYR A 62 0.94 -5.74 -0.15
CA TYR A 62 -0.03 -6.76 0.24
C TYR A 62 -1.26 -6.63 -0.67
N ASP A 63 -1.45 -7.58 -1.57
CA ASP A 63 -2.44 -7.54 -2.68
C ASP A 63 -3.79 -8.17 -2.30
N GLY A 64 -4.34 -7.74 -1.17
CA GLY A 64 -5.69 -8.10 -0.74
C GLY A 64 -5.81 -9.41 0.03
N ASP A 65 -7.01 -9.62 0.55
CA ASP A 65 -7.47 -10.87 1.16
C ASP A 65 -6.77 -11.25 2.48
N ILE A 66 -6.96 -10.41 3.51
CA ILE A 66 -6.48 -10.60 4.90
C ILE A 66 -7.19 -11.76 5.64
N LYS A 67 -8.20 -12.35 4.99
CA LYS A 67 -8.97 -13.50 5.42
C LYS A 67 -9.50 -14.21 4.19
N ASP A 68 -9.79 -15.51 4.29
CA ASP A 68 -10.47 -16.22 3.21
C ASP A 68 -11.95 -15.79 3.10
N GLY A 69 -12.54 -16.00 1.93
CA GLY A 69 -13.95 -15.68 1.65
C GLY A 69 -14.99 -16.50 2.40
N SER A 70 -14.59 -17.39 3.30
CA SER A 70 -15.48 -18.15 4.20
C SER A 70 -15.36 -17.80 5.68
N SER A 71 -14.38 -16.97 6.05
CA SER A 71 -14.17 -16.49 7.41
C SER A 71 -15.05 -15.29 7.75
N GLU A 72 -15.34 -15.09 9.05
CA GLU A 72 -16.13 -13.96 9.54
C GLU A 72 -15.44 -12.60 9.27
N CYS A 73 -16.21 -11.59 8.86
CA CYS A 73 -15.73 -10.22 8.64
C CYS A 73 -15.78 -9.36 9.91
N THR A 74 -15.11 -9.82 10.97
CA THR A 74 -15.10 -9.12 12.25
C THR A 74 -14.21 -7.88 12.21
N ASP A 75 -14.49 -6.88 13.05
CA ASP A 75 -13.61 -5.71 13.23
C ASP A 75 -12.20 -6.13 13.70
N GLN A 76 -12.09 -7.24 14.45
CA GLN A 76 -10.82 -7.80 14.92
C GLN A 76 -9.92 -8.24 13.75
N THR A 77 -10.50 -8.75 12.66
CA THR A 77 -9.76 -9.18 11.47
C THR A 77 -8.89 -8.05 10.90
N PHE A 78 -9.42 -6.82 10.87
CA PHE A 78 -8.66 -5.66 10.40
C PHE A 78 -7.57 -5.24 11.39
N ALA A 79 -7.85 -5.30 12.70
CA ALA A 79 -6.88 -4.99 13.72
C ALA A 79 -5.70 -5.99 13.71
N ASP A 80 -5.99 -7.28 13.52
CA ASP A 80 -4.99 -8.34 13.41
C ASP A 80 -4.13 -8.17 12.16
N ALA A 81 -4.75 -7.84 11.01
CA ALA A 81 -4.02 -7.55 9.78
C ALA A 81 -3.11 -6.32 9.92
N ALA A 82 -3.61 -5.24 10.53
CA ALA A 82 -2.79 -4.05 10.80
C ALA A 82 -1.60 -4.37 11.72
N ALA A 83 -1.79 -5.21 12.74
CA ALA A 83 -0.72 -5.67 13.62
C ALA A 83 0.30 -6.53 12.85
N MET A 84 -0.18 -7.43 11.98
CA MET A 84 0.66 -8.26 11.11
C MET A 84 1.51 -7.40 10.17
N PHE A 85 0.91 -6.40 9.50
CA PHE A 85 1.65 -5.49 8.63
C PHE A 85 2.67 -4.65 9.40
N ASN A 86 2.33 -4.19 10.60
CA ASN A 86 3.25 -3.40 11.44
C ASN A 86 4.40 -4.23 12.06
N ALA A 87 4.36 -5.56 11.97
CA ALA A 87 5.50 -6.41 12.33
C ALA A 87 6.62 -6.37 11.27
N MET A 88 6.33 -5.92 10.05
CA MET A 88 7.31 -5.76 8.98
C MET A 88 8.24 -4.57 9.27
N LYS A 89 9.55 -4.74 9.03
CA LYS A 89 10.56 -3.68 9.16
C LYS A 89 10.44 -2.66 8.04
N ALA A 90 10.31 -3.17 6.80
CA ALA A 90 10.12 -2.36 5.61
C ALA A 90 8.65 -1.90 5.50
N PRO A 91 8.38 -0.84 4.72
CA PRO A 91 7.02 -0.38 4.46
C PRO A 91 6.12 -1.46 3.84
N VAL A 92 4.84 -1.47 4.20
CA VAL A 92 3.81 -2.33 3.61
C VAL A 92 2.69 -1.47 3.03
N ILE A 93 2.54 -1.49 1.71
CA ILE A 93 1.44 -0.88 0.99
C ILE A 93 0.31 -1.91 0.92
N TYR A 94 -0.86 -1.55 1.44
CA TYR A 94 -2.03 -2.43 1.45
C TYR A 94 -2.98 -2.07 0.31
N VAL A 95 -3.41 -3.07 -0.45
CA VAL A 95 -4.50 -3.00 -1.43
C VAL A 95 -5.63 -3.90 -0.94
N PRO A 96 -6.89 -3.44 -0.88
CA PRO A 96 -7.99 -4.28 -0.42
C PRO A 96 -8.42 -5.30 -1.50
N GLY A 97 -8.75 -6.51 -1.06
CA GLY A 97 -9.35 -7.56 -1.85
C GLY A 97 -10.87 -7.65 -1.65
N ASP A 98 -11.46 -8.73 -2.15
CA ASP A 98 -12.91 -8.93 -2.11
C ASP A 98 -13.39 -9.43 -0.74
N ASN A 99 -12.54 -10.20 -0.09
CA ASN A 99 -12.81 -10.85 1.19
C ASN A 99 -13.01 -9.86 2.34
N GLU A 100 -12.42 -8.67 2.28
CA GLU A 100 -12.55 -7.70 3.38
C GLU A 100 -13.91 -7.01 3.45
N TRP A 101 -14.65 -6.92 2.34
CA TRP A 101 -15.88 -6.13 2.32
C TRP A 101 -16.94 -6.61 1.34
N THR A 102 -16.60 -7.02 0.13
CA THR A 102 -17.62 -7.43 -0.85
C THR A 102 -18.24 -8.78 -0.50
N ASP A 103 -17.45 -9.70 0.06
CA ASP A 103 -17.89 -11.05 0.42
C ASP A 103 -18.54 -11.14 1.81
N CYS A 104 -18.55 -10.04 2.55
CA CYS A 104 -19.07 -10.02 3.92
C CYS A 104 -20.60 -10.14 4.00
N HIS A 105 -21.32 -9.90 2.89
CA HIS A 105 -22.75 -10.21 2.77
C HIS A 105 -23.08 -11.70 2.93
N ARG A 106 -22.12 -12.61 2.76
CA ARG A 106 -22.37 -14.04 2.91
C ARG A 106 -22.75 -14.34 4.36
N LEU A 107 -23.78 -15.17 4.55
CA LEU A 107 -24.31 -15.46 5.90
C LEU A 107 -23.26 -16.07 6.84
N ASN A 108 -22.38 -16.93 6.31
CA ASN A 108 -21.27 -17.51 7.08
C ASN A 108 -20.13 -16.53 7.36
N ASN A 109 -20.11 -15.36 6.71
CA ASN A 109 -19.12 -14.31 6.94
C ASN A 109 -19.65 -13.21 7.89
N GLY A 110 -20.86 -13.40 8.44
CA GLY A 110 -21.55 -12.47 9.33
C GLY A 110 -22.75 -11.76 8.71
N GLY A 111 -22.98 -11.89 7.39
CA GLY A 111 -24.14 -11.29 6.71
C GLY A 111 -24.16 -9.77 6.76
N HIS A 112 -22.99 -9.14 6.69
CA HIS A 112 -22.82 -7.70 6.83
C HIS A 112 -23.28 -6.92 5.59
N ASP A 113 -23.59 -5.64 5.79
CA ASP A 113 -23.67 -4.67 4.69
C ASP A 113 -22.25 -4.41 4.14
N ASN A 114 -22.06 -4.64 2.84
CA ASN A 114 -20.76 -4.50 2.19
C ASN A 114 -20.22 -3.05 2.25
N LEU A 115 -21.09 -2.04 2.14
CA LEU A 115 -20.69 -0.63 2.18
C LEU A 115 -20.36 -0.18 3.60
N GLU A 116 -21.01 -0.76 4.60
CA GLU A 116 -20.61 -0.59 6.00
C GLU A 116 -19.21 -1.17 6.24
N ARG A 117 -18.94 -2.41 5.78
CA ARG A 117 -17.61 -3.02 5.88
C ARG A 117 -16.54 -2.24 5.13
N LEU A 118 -16.84 -1.73 3.93
CA LEU A 118 -15.92 -0.86 3.19
C LEU A 118 -15.65 0.46 3.92
N ALA A 119 -16.66 1.03 4.57
CA ALA A 119 -16.47 2.24 5.40
C ALA A 119 -15.63 1.95 6.65
N HIS A 120 -15.80 0.78 7.28
CA HIS A 120 -14.95 0.34 8.38
C HIS A 120 -13.50 0.16 7.92
N LEU A 121 -13.28 -0.59 6.83
CA LEU A 121 -11.98 -0.81 6.20
C LEU A 121 -11.24 0.51 5.96
N ARG A 122 -11.89 1.51 5.35
CA ARG A 122 -11.29 2.84 5.13
C ARG A 122 -10.85 3.50 6.43
N LYS A 123 -11.70 3.46 7.47
CA LYS A 123 -11.41 4.09 8.77
C LYS A 123 -10.23 3.45 9.49
N VAL A 124 -10.03 2.13 9.35
CA VAL A 124 -9.01 1.40 10.11
C VAL A 124 -7.73 1.18 9.30
N MET A 125 -7.85 0.82 8.03
CA MET A 125 -6.70 0.51 7.17
C MET A 125 -6.13 1.73 6.45
N PHE A 126 -6.93 2.79 6.29
CA PHE A 126 -6.56 4.02 5.58
C PHE A 126 -6.79 5.27 6.45
N ALA A 127 -6.58 5.15 7.76
CA ALA A 127 -6.77 6.22 8.75
C ALA A 127 -5.78 7.39 8.59
N THR A 128 -4.65 7.16 7.91
CA THR A 128 -3.59 8.14 7.65
C THR A 128 -3.08 7.99 6.22
N THR A 129 -2.21 8.91 5.77
CA THR A 129 -1.53 8.81 4.48
C THR A 129 -0.27 7.94 4.51
N GLN A 130 0.11 7.42 5.68
CA GLN A 130 1.29 6.58 5.82
C GLN A 130 0.94 5.12 5.53
N SER A 131 1.85 4.42 4.86
CA SER A 131 1.83 2.96 4.76
C SER A 131 2.01 2.29 6.13
N PHE A 132 1.77 0.98 6.21
CA PHE A 132 2.12 0.18 7.39
C PHE A 132 3.62 -0.13 7.43
N GLY A 133 4.04 -0.80 8.52
CA GLY A 133 5.41 -1.21 8.78
C GLY A 133 6.09 -0.35 9.85
N GLN A 134 7.22 -0.82 10.38
CA GLN A 134 8.03 -0.05 11.34
C GLN A 134 8.65 1.19 10.68
N GLN A 135 9.02 1.06 9.40
CA GLN A 135 9.27 2.18 8.50
C GLN A 135 8.06 2.38 7.61
N THR A 136 7.71 3.64 7.34
CA THR A 136 6.52 3.98 6.54
C THR A 136 6.89 4.85 5.34
N LEU A 137 6.07 4.77 4.31
CA LEU A 137 6.07 5.67 3.16
C LEU A 137 4.83 6.53 3.20
N GLU A 138 4.97 7.80 2.83
CA GLU A 138 3.81 8.63 2.52
C GLU A 138 3.26 8.22 1.14
N LEU A 139 1.97 7.93 1.10
CA LEU A 139 1.26 7.58 -0.12
C LEU A 139 0.37 8.75 -0.54
N ALA A 140 0.18 8.92 -1.85
CA ALA A 140 -0.88 9.78 -2.35
C ALA A 140 -2.19 9.00 -2.35
N HIS A 141 -3.22 9.53 -1.69
CA HIS A 141 -4.55 8.93 -1.65
C HIS A 141 -5.51 9.71 -2.56
N GLN A 142 -6.44 9.01 -3.22
CA GLN A 142 -7.48 9.68 -4.01
C GLN A 142 -8.48 10.45 -3.13
N GLY A 143 -8.80 9.90 -1.95
CA GLY A 143 -9.65 10.53 -0.93
C GLY A 143 -8.87 11.00 0.30
N ALA A 144 -9.53 11.78 1.17
CA ALA A 144 -8.99 12.09 2.49
C ALA A 144 -8.89 10.82 3.36
N PRO A 145 -7.95 10.72 4.33
CA PRO A 145 -7.84 9.55 5.19
C PRO A 145 -9.15 9.17 5.87
N GLY A 146 -9.48 7.87 5.87
CA GLY A 146 -10.73 7.33 6.42
C GLY A 146 -11.99 7.56 5.58
N GLU A 147 -11.91 8.37 4.52
CA GLU A 147 -13.07 8.79 3.72
C GLU A 147 -13.19 8.00 2.42
N LYS A 148 -14.24 8.30 1.63
CA LYS A 148 -14.46 7.66 0.33
C LYS A 148 -13.25 7.81 -0.58
N PHE A 149 -12.86 6.69 -1.20
CA PHE A 149 -11.72 6.57 -2.10
C PHE A 149 -10.33 6.71 -1.44
N ALA A 150 -10.25 6.75 -0.10
CA ALA A 150 -8.97 6.73 0.61
C ALA A 150 -8.15 5.47 0.30
N GLU A 151 -8.80 4.38 -0.07
CA GLU A 151 -8.17 3.09 -0.37
C GLU A 151 -7.49 3.03 -1.76
N ASN A 152 -7.76 4.01 -2.63
CA ASN A 152 -7.06 4.13 -3.91
C ASN A 152 -5.79 4.96 -3.70
N THR A 153 -4.64 4.32 -3.83
CA THR A 153 -3.34 4.88 -3.44
C THR A 153 -2.36 4.91 -4.60
N ARG A 154 -1.36 5.80 -4.50
CA ARG A 154 -0.26 5.90 -5.46
C ARG A 154 1.05 6.19 -4.74
N LEU A 155 2.11 5.54 -5.19
CA LEU A 155 3.51 5.84 -4.85
C LEU A 155 4.29 6.05 -6.14
N GLU A 156 5.15 7.07 -6.18
CA GLU A 156 6.17 7.22 -7.21
C GLU A 156 7.54 6.99 -6.58
N ARG A 157 8.33 6.10 -7.17
CA ARG A 157 9.70 5.81 -6.73
C ARG A 157 10.59 5.59 -7.94
N ASP A 158 11.67 6.36 -8.01
CA ASP A 158 12.71 6.21 -9.04
C ASP A 158 12.16 6.16 -10.48
N GLY A 159 11.13 6.96 -10.76
CA GLY A 159 10.45 7.04 -12.07
C GLY A 159 9.42 5.94 -12.34
N VAL A 160 9.18 5.03 -11.39
CA VAL A 160 8.13 4.00 -11.45
C VAL A 160 6.94 4.40 -10.60
N ILE A 161 5.74 4.27 -11.15
CA ILE A 161 4.49 4.55 -10.43
C ILE A 161 3.81 3.23 -10.06
N PHE A 162 3.56 3.07 -8.77
CA PHE A 162 2.74 2.00 -8.20
C PHE A 162 1.35 2.57 -7.89
N VAL A 163 0.31 1.87 -8.30
CA VAL A 163 -1.09 2.28 -8.09
C VAL A 163 -1.84 1.12 -7.45
N GLY A 164 -2.38 1.35 -6.26
CA GLY A 164 -3.32 0.44 -5.60
C GLY A 164 -4.74 0.91 -5.87
N LEU A 165 -5.59 0.01 -6.40
CA LEU A 165 -6.98 0.33 -6.71
C LEU A 165 -7.91 -0.69 -6.07
N ASN A 166 -8.95 -0.21 -5.40
CA ASN A 166 -10.07 -1.03 -4.95
C ASN A 166 -10.98 -1.38 -6.13
N VAL A 167 -10.54 -2.36 -6.91
CA VAL A 167 -11.31 -2.97 -8.00
C VAL A 167 -11.43 -4.49 -7.81
N PRO A 168 -11.97 -4.95 -6.66
CA PRO A 168 -12.07 -6.37 -6.37
C PRO A 168 -13.16 -7.04 -7.22
N GLY A 169 -13.02 -8.35 -7.44
CA GLY A 169 -14.14 -9.23 -7.76
C GLY A 169 -14.99 -9.48 -6.51
N SER A 170 -15.93 -10.41 -6.50
CA SER A 170 -17.19 -10.20 -7.23
C SER A 170 -17.99 -9.03 -6.63
N ASN A 171 -18.94 -8.46 -7.38
CA ASN A 171 -19.94 -7.52 -6.82
C ASN A 171 -19.37 -6.19 -6.26
N ASN A 172 -18.29 -5.65 -6.85
CA ASN A 172 -17.78 -4.33 -6.50
C ASN A 172 -18.89 -3.26 -6.59
N ASN A 173 -19.31 -2.76 -5.42
CA ASN A 173 -20.41 -1.82 -5.24
C ASN A 173 -21.77 -2.32 -5.77
N LYS A 174 -22.01 -3.63 -5.77
CA LYS A 174 -23.35 -4.18 -6.05
C LYS A 174 -24.24 -3.94 -4.84
N VAL A 175 -25.35 -3.25 -5.07
CA VAL A 175 -26.49 -3.19 -4.15
C VAL A 175 -27.33 -4.42 -4.45
N ASN A 176 -27.54 -5.30 -3.46
CA ASN A 176 -28.48 -6.41 -3.61
C ASN A 176 -29.89 -5.82 -3.50
N ASP A 177 -30.69 -5.99 -4.56
CA ASP A 177 -32.13 -5.81 -4.56
C ASP A 177 -32.80 -7.10 -4.06
N ASP A 178 -33.73 -6.96 -3.11
CA ASP A 178 -34.48 -8.07 -2.48
C ASP A 178 -35.32 -8.89 -3.49
#